data_AF-A0A522FTB3-F1
#
_entry.id   AF-A0A522FTB3-F1
#
_cell.length_a   1.000
_cell.length_b   1.000
_cell.length_c   1.000
_cell.angle_alpha   90.00
_cell.angle_beta   90.00
_cell.angle_gamma   90.00
#
_symmetry.space_group_name_H-M   'P 1'
#
loop_
_entity.id
_entity.type
_entity.pdbx_description
1 polymer ?
#
loop_
_entity_poly.entity_id
_entity_poly.type
_entity_poly.pdbx_seq_one_letter_code
_entity_poly.pdbx_strand_id
1 'polypeptide(L)'
;MKTGAKIFEGCKKIVFEENYSFAKKWKKSSSKRVLIGIIPNYFPREIIHAANGLAVGIIGAELKHPENNFKQKSAKSACSMLEGIFDLVKSGKYKDFDGFILPSQCLALSGFDEIQKIKQEGKFIKYINFPQYFQTIIGDILNHYFVSDVLKEIYKINKVKVTSKTLNNSIQLFKENLKLTERIFSLRKKGNNNISQGELYYTVMAGLMIPIENHNEILMKIIELLGGSEEKDESIFKVYAGAYC
;
A
#
# COMPACT_ATOMS: atom_id res chain seq x y z
N MET A 1 10.65 -20.03 -18.14
CA MET A 1 10.28 -18.70 -18.68
C MET A 1 8.77 -18.40 -18.68
N LYS A 2 7.87 -19.26 -19.19
CA LYS A 2 6.41 -18.96 -19.27
C LYS A 2 5.70 -18.73 -17.91
N THR A 3 6.23 -19.26 -16.81
CA THR A 3 5.63 -19.13 -15.47
C THR A 3 5.98 -17.81 -14.78
N GLY A 4 7.21 -17.31 -14.96
CA GLY A 4 7.67 -16.04 -14.36
C GLY A 4 6.97 -14.81 -14.96
N ALA A 5 6.86 -14.76 -16.28
CA ALA A 5 6.15 -13.69 -16.98
C ALA A 5 4.69 -13.55 -16.50
N LYS A 6 4.02 -14.67 -16.17
CA LYS A 6 2.64 -14.65 -15.65
C LYS A 6 2.54 -14.03 -14.25
N ILE A 7 3.54 -14.21 -13.38
CA ILE A 7 3.54 -13.63 -12.03
C ILE A 7 3.66 -12.11 -12.14
N PHE A 8 4.61 -11.61 -12.92
CA PHE A 8 4.81 -10.18 -13.07
C PHE A 8 3.66 -9.48 -13.78
N GLU A 9 3.05 -10.11 -14.81
CA GLU A 9 1.81 -9.61 -15.41
C GLU A 9 0.64 -9.58 -14.41
N GLY A 10 0.57 -10.55 -13.50
CA GLY A 10 -0.38 -10.54 -12.39
C GLY A 10 -0.18 -9.34 -11.46
N CYS A 11 1.06 -9.09 -11.03
CA CYS A 11 1.42 -7.92 -10.21
C CYS A 11 1.12 -6.61 -10.93
N LYS A 12 1.49 -6.51 -12.22
CA LYS A 12 1.19 -5.37 -13.07
C LYS A 12 -0.30 -5.08 -13.13
N LYS A 13 -1.12 -6.13 -13.35
CA LYS A 13 -2.58 -6.02 -13.37
C LYS A 13 -3.15 -5.53 -12.03
N ILE A 14 -2.60 -5.98 -10.90
CA ILE A 14 -3.02 -5.51 -9.57
C ILE A 14 -2.74 -4.01 -9.41
N VAL A 15 -1.51 -3.58 -9.74
CA VAL A 15 -1.04 -2.20 -9.54
C VAL A 15 -1.82 -1.21 -10.40
N PHE A 16 -2.04 -1.55 -11.67
CA PHE A 16 -2.68 -0.68 -12.64
C PHE A 16 -4.21 -0.84 -12.69
N GLU A 17 -4.78 -1.65 -11.81
CA GLU A 17 -6.22 -1.76 -11.71
C GLU A 17 -6.82 -0.47 -11.14
N GLU A 18 -7.73 0.15 -11.87
CA GLU A 18 -8.33 1.42 -11.44
C GLU A 18 -9.46 1.24 -10.43
N ASN A 19 -10.15 0.09 -10.49
CA ASN A 19 -11.40 -0.13 -9.75
C ASN A 19 -11.23 -0.88 -8.44
N TYR A 20 -10.00 -1.21 -8.05
CA TYR A 20 -9.68 -1.96 -6.82
C TYR A 20 -10.49 -3.27 -6.66
N SER A 21 -10.87 -3.91 -7.77
CA SER A 21 -11.65 -5.13 -7.86
C SER A 21 -11.09 -6.27 -7.00
N PHE A 22 -9.77 -6.42 -6.92
CA PHE A 22 -9.14 -7.43 -6.06
C PHE A 22 -9.50 -7.20 -4.59
N ALA A 23 -9.33 -5.97 -4.12
CA ALA A 23 -9.60 -5.59 -2.74
C ALA A 23 -11.12 -5.63 -2.43
N LYS A 24 -11.95 -5.21 -3.39
CA LYS A 24 -13.41 -5.30 -3.29
C LYS A 24 -13.90 -6.74 -3.25
N LYS A 25 -13.35 -7.62 -4.08
CA LYS A 25 -13.65 -9.06 -4.07
C LYS A 25 -13.24 -9.69 -2.73
N TRP A 26 -12.07 -9.31 -2.22
CA TRP A 26 -11.62 -9.74 -0.89
C TRP A 26 -12.60 -9.31 0.20
N LYS A 27 -13.06 -8.05 0.19
CA LYS A 27 -14.07 -7.56 1.16
C LYS A 27 -15.38 -8.35 1.05
N LYS A 28 -15.89 -8.54 -0.17
CA LYS A 28 -17.18 -9.24 -0.42
C LYS A 28 -17.21 -10.68 0.07
N SER A 29 -16.07 -11.34 0.25
CA SER A 29 -16.06 -12.74 0.68
C SER A 29 -16.37 -12.94 2.18
N SER A 30 -16.51 -11.87 2.97
CA SER A 30 -16.96 -11.97 4.37
C SER A 30 -17.53 -10.64 4.86
N SER A 31 -18.69 -10.69 5.51
CA SER A 31 -19.32 -9.51 6.12
C SER A 31 -18.51 -8.89 7.27
N LYS A 32 -17.52 -9.62 7.81
CA LYS A 32 -16.63 -9.13 8.88
C LYS A 32 -15.38 -8.43 8.36
N ARG A 33 -15.18 -8.37 7.03
CA ARG A 33 -14.01 -7.73 6.43
C ARG A 33 -14.25 -6.24 6.23
N VAL A 34 -13.22 -5.44 6.51
CA VAL A 34 -13.23 -4.00 6.23
C VAL A 34 -12.16 -3.63 5.22
N LEU A 35 -12.47 -2.68 4.35
CA LEU A 35 -11.53 -2.18 3.36
C LEU A 35 -11.12 -0.74 3.71
N ILE A 36 -9.85 -0.53 4.04
CA ILE A 36 -9.33 0.75 4.52
C ILE A 36 -8.34 1.31 3.51
N GLY A 37 -8.58 2.54 3.06
CA GLY A 37 -7.68 3.26 2.17
C GLY A 37 -6.67 4.06 2.97
N ILE A 38 -5.38 3.88 2.70
CA ILE A 38 -4.33 4.73 3.29
C ILE A 38 -3.88 5.69 2.20
N ILE A 39 -3.84 6.99 2.49
CA ILE A 39 -3.51 8.02 1.51
C ILE A 39 -2.26 8.79 1.96
N PRO A 40 -1.09 8.61 1.32
CA PRO A 40 -0.80 7.66 0.25
C PRO A 40 -0.52 6.22 0.71
N ASN A 41 0.29 5.99 1.76
CA ASN A 41 0.61 4.62 2.22
C ASN A 41 1.20 4.49 3.65
N TYR A 42 1.17 5.53 4.48
CA TYR A 42 1.86 5.52 5.78
C TYR A 42 0.93 5.35 6.98
N PHE A 43 0.71 4.10 7.35
CA PHE A 43 0.05 3.67 8.59
C PHE A 43 0.41 2.20 8.87
N PRO A 44 0.57 1.74 10.12
CA PRO A 44 0.89 0.34 10.42
C PRO A 44 -0.24 -0.60 9.97
N ARG A 45 0.01 -1.30 8.86
CA ARG A 45 -0.98 -2.15 8.17
C ARG A 45 -1.30 -3.42 8.95
N GLU A 46 -0.37 -3.87 9.79
CA GLU A 46 -0.48 -5.00 10.70
C GLU A 46 -1.71 -4.85 11.61
N ILE A 47 -1.96 -3.64 12.10
CA ILE A 47 -3.08 -3.35 13.00
C ILE A 47 -4.43 -3.50 12.27
N ILE A 48 -4.50 -3.01 11.02
CA ILE A 48 -5.69 -3.15 10.18
C ILE A 48 -5.92 -4.63 9.85
N HIS A 49 -4.85 -5.34 9.49
CA HIS A 49 -4.89 -6.78 9.21
C HIS A 49 -5.38 -7.59 10.41
N ALA A 50 -4.83 -7.35 11.60
CA ALA A 50 -5.23 -8.00 12.84
C ALA A 50 -6.71 -7.77 13.21
N ALA A 51 -7.32 -6.70 12.70
CA ALA A 51 -8.73 -6.36 12.85
C ALA A 51 -9.62 -6.94 11.72
N ASN A 52 -9.11 -7.91 10.95
CA ASN A 52 -9.76 -8.47 9.75
C ASN A 52 -10.03 -7.41 8.68
N GLY A 53 -9.11 -6.47 8.53
CA GLY A 53 -9.14 -5.41 7.52
C GLY A 53 -8.07 -5.59 6.45
N LEU A 54 -8.33 -5.05 5.26
CA LEU A 54 -7.33 -4.90 4.21
C LEU A 54 -6.99 -3.42 4.06
N ALA A 55 -5.72 -3.10 4.29
CA ALA A 55 -5.16 -1.79 4.08
C ALA A 55 -4.65 -1.66 2.62
N VAL A 56 -5.27 -0.77 1.86
CA VAL A 56 -4.93 -0.49 0.46
C VAL A 56 -4.28 0.88 0.34
N GLY A 57 -3.07 0.94 -0.22
CA GLY A 57 -2.38 2.18 -0.54
C GLY A 57 -3.05 2.92 -1.71
N ILE A 58 -3.32 4.21 -1.50
CA ILE A 58 -3.97 5.10 -2.46
C ILE A 58 -2.94 6.11 -2.97
N ILE A 59 -2.23 5.72 -4.01
CA ILE A 59 -1.01 6.37 -4.51
C ILE A 59 -1.23 7.24 -5.77
N GLY A 60 -2.48 7.58 -6.09
CA GLY A 60 -2.82 8.39 -7.26
C GLY A 60 -2.80 7.63 -8.60
N ALA A 61 -3.33 8.27 -9.64
CA ALA A 61 -3.52 7.69 -10.98
C ALA A 61 -2.31 7.85 -11.90
N GLU A 62 -1.45 8.85 -11.69
CA GLU A 62 -0.29 9.07 -12.57
C GLU A 62 0.78 7.98 -12.44
N LEU A 63 1.00 7.47 -11.22
CA LEU A 63 1.80 6.26 -11.02
C LEU A 63 1.20 5.03 -11.71
N LYS A 64 -0.09 5.09 -12.09
CA LYS A 64 -0.77 4.02 -12.82
C LYS A 64 -0.70 4.18 -14.35
N HIS A 65 -0.38 5.36 -14.88
CA HIS A 65 -0.38 5.62 -16.33
C HIS A 65 0.70 6.64 -16.69
N PRO A 66 1.98 6.24 -16.76
CA PRO A 66 3.08 7.16 -17.07
C PRO A 66 2.98 7.79 -18.47
N GLU A 67 2.20 7.20 -19.38
CA GLU A 67 2.00 7.71 -20.74
C GLU A 67 0.83 8.70 -20.86
N ASN A 68 0.01 8.86 -19.82
CA ASN A 68 -1.09 9.80 -19.86
C ASN A 68 -0.58 11.21 -19.54
N ASN A 69 -0.52 12.05 -20.57
CA ASN A 69 -0.38 13.51 -20.48
C ASN A 69 -1.61 14.13 -19.78
N PHE A 70 -1.76 13.93 -18.48
CA PHE A 70 -2.69 14.74 -17.69
C PHE A 70 -2.12 16.16 -17.60
N LYS A 71 -2.64 17.06 -18.42
CA LYS A 71 -2.43 18.50 -18.25
C LYS A 71 -2.92 18.86 -16.85
N GLN A 72 -2.01 19.33 -16.01
CA GLN A 72 -2.25 19.82 -14.65
C GLN A 72 -3.58 20.59 -14.60
N LYS A 73 -4.62 19.94 -14.07
CA LYS A 73 -6.01 20.45 -14.17
C LYS A 73 -6.31 21.51 -13.11
N SER A 74 -5.43 21.66 -12.12
CA SER A 74 -5.59 22.66 -11.07
C SER A 74 -4.43 23.66 -11.09
N ALA A 75 -4.75 24.95 -11.06
CA ALA A 75 -3.77 26.04 -10.96
C ALA A 75 -3.15 26.16 -9.54
N LYS A 76 -3.32 25.15 -8.68
CA LYS A 76 -2.69 25.09 -7.36
C LYS A 76 -1.49 24.15 -7.46
N SER A 77 -0.38 24.54 -6.84
CA SER A 77 0.92 23.87 -6.75
C SER A 77 0.92 22.48 -6.08
N ALA A 78 -0.05 21.62 -6.37
CA ALA A 78 -0.14 20.27 -5.84
C ALA A 78 0.70 19.29 -6.68
N CYS A 79 1.36 18.32 -6.02
CA CYS A 79 2.10 17.29 -6.73
C CYS A 79 1.14 16.36 -7.48
N SER A 80 1.68 15.65 -8.46
CA SER A 80 0.89 14.93 -9.44
C SER A 80 0.21 13.68 -8.85
N MET A 81 0.79 13.09 -7.79
CA MET A 81 0.13 12.11 -6.93
C MET A 81 -1.19 12.66 -6.33
N LEU A 82 -1.21 13.90 -5.83
CA LEU A 82 -2.42 14.49 -5.22
C LEU A 82 -3.52 14.70 -6.24
N GLU A 83 -3.18 15.16 -7.44
CA GLU A 83 -4.15 15.27 -8.54
C GLU A 83 -4.75 13.90 -8.88
N GLY A 84 -3.90 12.87 -8.98
CA GLY A 84 -4.35 11.50 -9.21
C GLY A 84 -5.24 10.95 -8.11
N ILE A 85 -4.94 11.24 -6.83
CA ILE A 85 -5.79 10.86 -5.70
C ILE A 85 -7.16 11.54 -5.82
N PHE A 86 -7.17 12.83 -6.15
CA PHE A 86 -8.40 13.60 -6.31
C PHE A 86 -9.30 13.10 -7.45
N ASP A 87 -8.73 12.80 -8.61
CA ASP A 87 -9.48 12.23 -9.73
C ASP A 87 -10.07 10.86 -9.37
N LEU A 88 -9.32 10.04 -8.63
CA LEU A 88 -9.84 8.77 -8.14
C LEU A 88 -10.99 8.97 -7.13
N VAL A 89 -10.91 9.97 -6.25
CA VAL A 89 -11.99 10.32 -5.30
C VAL A 89 -13.25 10.74 -6.06
N LYS A 90 -13.12 11.68 -7.01
CA LYS A 90 -14.24 12.14 -7.84
C LYS A 90 -14.91 11.04 -8.65
N SER A 91 -14.12 10.07 -9.13
CA SER A 91 -14.65 8.96 -9.93
C SER A 91 -15.57 8.01 -9.16
N GLY A 92 -15.62 8.10 -7.82
CA GLY A 92 -16.43 7.23 -6.97
C GLY A 92 -15.95 5.78 -6.94
N LYS A 93 -14.75 5.49 -7.48
CA LYS A 93 -14.17 4.13 -7.50
C LYS A 93 -13.91 3.58 -6.09
N TYR A 94 -13.92 4.43 -5.06
CA TYR A 94 -13.74 4.06 -3.66
C TYR A 94 -15.01 3.79 -2.86
N LYS A 95 -16.21 3.82 -3.44
CA LYS A 95 -17.49 3.64 -2.69
C LYS A 95 -17.57 2.36 -1.84
N ASP A 96 -16.79 1.34 -2.17
CA ASP A 96 -16.73 0.10 -1.41
C ASP A 96 -15.73 0.13 -0.22
N PHE A 97 -15.01 1.23 -0.01
CA PHE A 97 -14.12 1.41 1.13
C PHE A 97 -14.93 1.76 2.38
N ASP A 98 -14.57 1.18 3.52
CA ASP A 98 -15.23 1.44 4.79
C ASP A 98 -14.66 2.67 5.50
N GLY A 99 -13.40 3.02 5.23
CA GLY A 99 -12.81 4.23 5.78
C GLY A 99 -11.46 4.57 5.17
N PHE A 100 -10.99 5.77 5.50
CA PHE A 100 -9.74 6.30 4.99
C PHE A 100 -8.85 6.82 6.13
N ILE A 101 -7.55 6.61 5.97
CA ILE A 101 -6.52 7.14 6.86
C ILE A 101 -5.64 8.08 6.05
N LEU A 102 -5.51 9.30 6.54
CA LEU A 102 -4.77 10.38 5.91
C LEU A 102 -3.68 10.86 6.85
N PRO A 103 -2.49 10.26 6.80
CA PRO A 103 -1.32 10.77 7.48
C PRO A 103 -0.90 12.15 6.93
N SER A 104 -0.63 13.09 7.83
CA SER A 104 -0.08 14.42 7.55
C SER A 104 1.40 14.34 7.16
N GLN A 105 1.73 13.64 6.07
CA GLN A 105 3.12 13.34 5.70
C GLN A 105 3.85 14.50 5.03
N CYS A 106 3.12 15.35 4.30
CA CYS A 106 3.68 16.51 3.64
C CYS A 106 2.69 17.67 3.69
N LEU A 107 3.22 18.90 3.61
CA LEU A 107 2.40 20.12 3.68
C LEU A 107 1.27 20.12 2.65
N ALA A 108 1.54 19.60 1.45
CA ALA A 108 0.55 19.53 0.38
C ALA A 108 -0.62 18.57 0.73
N LEU A 109 -0.37 17.43 1.38
CA LEU A 109 -1.44 16.53 1.86
C LEU A 109 -2.27 17.16 2.99
N SER A 110 -1.61 17.93 3.87
CA SER A 110 -2.25 18.56 5.04
C SER A 110 -3.09 19.78 4.68
N GLY A 111 -2.69 20.54 3.65
CA GLY A 111 -3.31 21.79 3.25
C GLY A 111 -4.32 21.69 2.10
N PHE A 112 -4.60 20.50 1.58
CA PHE A 112 -5.49 20.33 0.43
C PHE A 112 -6.95 20.25 0.88
N ASP A 113 -7.70 21.35 0.74
CA ASP A 113 -9.12 21.42 1.08
C ASP A 113 -9.96 20.36 0.36
N GLU A 114 -9.53 19.95 -0.83
CA GLU A 114 -10.20 18.95 -1.64
C GLU A 114 -10.08 17.53 -1.04
N ILE A 115 -9.04 17.24 -0.26
CA ILE A 115 -8.97 16.02 0.57
C ILE A 115 -10.12 15.99 1.59
N GLN A 116 -10.59 17.16 2.03
CA GLN A 116 -11.75 17.23 2.92
C GLN A 116 -13.04 16.76 2.24
N LYS A 117 -13.12 16.71 0.90
CA LYS A 117 -14.28 16.14 0.19
C LYS A 117 -14.33 14.61 0.29
N ILE A 118 -13.20 13.95 0.54
CA ILE A 118 -13.15 12.50 0.83
C ILE A 118 -14.01 12.20 2.07
N LYS A 119 -14.17 13.16 3.02
CA LYS A 119 -14.94 13.02 4.28
C LYS A 119 -16.38 12.53 4.08
N GLN A 120 -16.91 12.57 2.85
CA GLN A 120 -18.27 12.13 2.53
C GLN A 120 -18.38 10.70 1.98
N GLU A 121 -17.26 10.04 1.66
CA GLU A 121 -17.25 8.79 0.86
C GLU A 121 -17.05 7.50 1.67
N GLY A 122 -16.68 7.59 2.96
CA GLY A 122 -16.44 6.43 3.85
C GLY A 122 -17.20 6.52 5.16
N LYS A 123 -17.30 5.40 5.90
CA LYS A 123 -17.95 5.39 7.23
C LYS A 123 -17.13 6.15 8.27
N PHE A 124 -15.82 6.26 8.06
CA PHE A 124 -14.95 7.12 8.85
C PHE A 124 -13.77 7.63 8.04
N ILE A 125 -13.24 8.77 8.47
CA ILE A 125 -11.95 9.30 8.04
C ILE A 125 -11.12 9.67 9.25
N LYS A 126 -9.86 9.24 9.28
CA LYS A 126 -8.88 9.65 10.29
C LYS A 126 -7.76 10.45 9.65
N TYR A 127 -7.69 11.72 10.01
CA TYR A 127 -6.52 12.55 9.75
C TYR A 127 -5.52 12.34 10.89
N ILE A 128 -4.31 11.90 10.58
CA ILE A 128 -3.31 11.53 11.59
C ILE A 128 -2.07 12.38 11.40
N ASN A 129 -1.77 13.21 12.39
CA ASN A 129 -0.50 13.92 12.45
C ASN A 129 0.48 13.12 13.31
N PHE A 130 1.28 12.29 12.66
CA PHE A 130 2.29 11.51 13.36
C PHE A 130 3.34 12.43 13.99
N PRO A 131 3.83 12.08 15.20
CA PRO A 131 4.91 12.83 15.84
C PRO A 131 6.15 12.83 14.96
N GLN A 132 6.76 13.99 14.75
CA GLN A 132 8.01 14.11 13.98
C GLN A 132 9.21 13.49 14.73
N TYR A 133 9.11 13.39 16.06
CA TYR A 133 10.10 12.77 16.93
C TYR A 133 9.54 11.47 17.53
N PHE A 134 9.84 10.36 16.86
CA PHE A 134 9.28 9.04 17.19
C PHE A 134 9.85 8.44 18.48
N GLN A 135 11.10 8.75 18.85
CA GLN A 135 11.79 8.16 20.00
C GLN A 135 11.58 8.97 21.28
N THR A 136 10.33 9.35 21.55
CA THR A 136 9.96 10.09 22.76
C THR A 136 8.75 9.45 23.40
N ILE A 137 8.64 9.56 24.73
CA ILE A 137 7.47 9.05 25.46
C ILE A 137 6.16 9.66 24.94
N ILE A 138 6.20 10.94 24.54
CA ILE A 138 5.05 11.63 23.93
C ILE A 138 4.72 11.02 22.58
N GLY A 139 5.74 10.72 21.76
CA GLY A 139 5.58 10.06 20.47
C GLY A 139 4.90 8.70 20.62
N ASP A 140 5.32 7.88 21.57
CA ASP A 140 4.74 6.57 21.85
C ASP A 140 3.27 6.67 22.29
N ILE A 141 2.96 7.60 23.20
CA ILE A 141 1.58 7.84 23.66
C ILE A 141 0.68 8.27 22.49
N LEU A 142 1.13 9.20 21.66
CA LEU A 142 0.37 9.67 20.50
C LEU A 142 0.16 8.56 19.47
N ASN A 143 1.21 7.78 19.17
CA ASN A 143 1.11 6.64 18.25
C ASN A 143 0.10 5.61 18.76
N HIS A 144 0.16 5.26 20.05
CA HIS A 144 -0.79 4.35 20.67
C HIS A 144 -2.23 4.87 20.60
N TYR A 145 -2.42 6.17 20.83
CA TYR A 145 -3.72 6.82 20.70
C TYR A 145 -4.27 6.73 19.27
N PHE A 146 -3.48 7.10 18.26
CA PHE A 146 -3.92 7.09 16.85
C PHE A 146 -4.27 5.68 16.38
N VAL A 147 -3.46 4.69 16.74
CA VAL A 147 -3.72 3.28 16.46
C VAL A 147 -5.03 2.82 17.11
N SER A 148 -5.21 3.13 18.39
CA SER A 148 -6.39 2.74 19.14
C SER A 148 -7.66 3.39 18.60
N ASP A 149 -7.57 4.65 18.16
CA ASP A 149 -8.68 5.39 17.59
C ASP A 149 -9.13 4.81 16.24
N VAL A 150 -8.19 4.42 15.37
CA VAL A 150 -8.51 3.70 14.12
C VAL A 150 -9.17 2.34 14.41
N LEU A 151 -8.65 1.57 15.38
CA LEU A 151 -9.23 0.27 15.77
C LEU A 151 -10.66 0.42 16.30
N LYS A 152 -10.97 1.49 17.04
CA LYS A 152 -12.33 1.78 17.50
C LYS A 152 -13.29 1.96 16.32
N GLU A 153 -12.91 2.70 15.29
CA GLU A 153 -13.75 2.86 14.10
C GLU A 153 -13.94 1.56 13.32
N ILE A 154 -12.88 0.78 13.14
CA ILE A 154 -12.97 -0.54 12.51
C ILE A 154 -13.92 -1.45 13.29
N TYR A 155 -13.80 -1.48 14.62
CA TYR A 155 -14.66 -2.27 15.47
C TYR A 155 -16.13 -1.86 15.37
N LYS A 156 -16.44 -0.56 15.26
CA LYS A 156 -17.83 -0.10 15.06
C LYS A 156 -18.47 -0.75 13.83
N ILE A 157 -17.66 -1.03 12.80
CA ILE A 157 -18.10 -1.54 11.50
C ILE A 157 -18.22 -3.06 11.49
N ASN A 158 -17.20 -3.79 11.91
CA ASN A 158 -17.15 -5.25 11.77
C ASN A 158 -17.34 -6.04 13.07
N LYS A 159 -17.35 -5.36 14.23
CA LYS A 159 -17.43 -5.96 15.56
C LYS A 159 -16.34 -6.99 15.84
N VAL A 160 -15.20 -6.93 15.16
CA VAL A 160 -14.05 -7.81 15.37
C VAL A 160 -13.09 -7.17 16.38
N LYS A 161 -12.89 -7.82 17.53
CA LYS A 161 -11.90 -7.39 18.53
C LYS A 161 -10.51 -7.89 18.15
N VAL A 162 -9.53 -6.99 18.16
CA VAL A 162 -8.12 -7.36 18.08
C VAL A 162 -7.70 -7.98 19.41
N THR A 163 -6.97 -9.09 19.34
CA THR A 163 -6.38 -9.76 20.50
C THR A 163 -4.86 -9.79 20.34
N SER A 164 -4.12 -10.01 21.42
CA SER A 164 -2.67 -10.20 21.34
C SER A 164 -2.29 -11.33 20.37
N LYS A 165 -3.09 -12.40 20.32
CA LYS A 165 -2.89 -13.51 19.38
C LYS A 165 -3.03 -13.08 17.92
N THR A 166 -4.12 -12.37 17.57
CA THR A 166 -4.35 -11.94 16.18
C THR A 166 -3.35 -10.87 15.75
N LEU A 167 -2.96 -9.97 16.65
CA LEU A 167 -1.94 -8.96 16.41
C LEU A 167 -0.56 -9.60 16.18
N ASN A 168 -0.13 -10.50 17.06
CA ASN A 168 1.17 -11.18 16.91
C ASN A 168 1.23 -12.00 15.61
N ASN A 169 0.14 -12.66 15.23
CA ASN A 169 0.06 -13.37 13.96
C ASN A 169 0.22 -12.43 12.77
N SER A 170 -0.46 -11.27 12.79
CA SER A 170 -0.31 -10.25 11.74
C SER A 170 1.12 -9.74 11.65
N ILE A 171 1.71 -9.35 12.78
CA ILE A 171 3.11 -8.88 12.83
C ILE A 171 4.05 -9.93 12.24
N GLN A 172 3.84 -11.22 12.51
CA GLN A 172 4.67 -12.28 11.95
C GLN A 172 4.55 -12.38 10.43
N LEU A 173 3.34 -12.25 9.87
CA LEU A 173 3.13 -12.26 8.42
C LEU A 173 3.82 -11.08 7.72
N PHE A 174 3.78 -9.89 8.31
CA PHE A 174 4.45 -8.70 7.77
C PHE A 174 5.97 -8.76 7.94
N LYS A 175 6.47 -9.31 9.06
CA LYS A 175 7.91 -9.59 9.21
C LYS A 175 8.41 -10.59 8.17
N GLU A 176 7.63 -11.62 7.87
CA GLU A 176 7.96 -12.56 6.80
C GLU A 176 7.98 -11.85 5.45
N ASN A 177 6.98 -10.99 5.18
CA ASN A 177 6.95 -10.19 3.96
C ASN A 177 8.22 -9.34 3.78
N LEU A 178 8.66 -8.69 4.86
CA LEU A 178 9.88 -7.88 4.86
C LEU A 178 11.10 -8.73 4.53
N LYS A 179 11.27 -9.88 5.20
CA LYS A 179 12.38 -10.80 4.94
C LYS A 179 12.42 -11.31 3.50
N LEU A 180 11.26 -11.68 2.95
CA LEU A 180 11.14 -12.13 1.55
C LEU A 180 11.51 -11.00 0.58
N THR A 181 11.06 -9.78 0.85
CA THR A 181 11.40 -8.60 0.05
C THR A 181 12.91 -8.32 0.10
N GLU A 182 13.51 -8.28 1.30
CA GLU A 182 14.95 -8.11 1.50
C GLU A 182 15.76 -9.21 0.79
N ARG A 183 15.26 -10.44 0.78
CA ARG A 183 15.90 -11.56 0.07
C ARG A 183 15.96 -11.31 -1.43
N ILE A 184 14.88 -10.82 -2.06
CA ILE A 184 14.88 -10.45 -3.49
C ILE A 184 15.91 -9.37 -3.76
N PHE A 185 15.95 -8.30 -2.95
CA PHE A 185 16.96 -7.24 -3.10
C PHE A 185 18.40 -7.76 -2.91
N SER A 186 18.62 -8.66 -1.95
CA SER A 186 19.92 -9.30 -1.73
C SER A 186 20.38 -10.14 -2.93
N LEU A 187 19.48 -10.90 -3.54
CA LEU A 187 19.76 -11.68 -4.75
C LEU A 187 20.17 -10.77 -5.92
N ARG A 188 19.44 -9.67 -6.14
CA ARG A 188 19.81 -8.67 -7.16
C ARG A 188 21.20 -8.07 -6.91
N LYS A 189 21.51 -7.71 -5.65
CA LYS A 189 22.82 -7.16 -5.29
C LYS A 189 23.97 -8.13 -5.58
N LYS A 190 23.72 -9.44 -5.62
CA LYS A 190 24.71 -10.48 -5.95
C LYS A 190 24.82 -10.78 -7.45
N GLY A 191 24.21 -9.99 -8.34
CA GLY A 191 24.29 -10.20 -9.80
C GLY A 191 23.17 -11.10 -10.37
N ASN A 192 22.23 -11.53 -9.53
CA ASN A 192 21.05 -12.26 -10.01
C ASN A 192 19.96 -11.27 -10.47
N ASN A 193 20.22 -10.61 -11.60
CA ASN A 193 19.39 -9.55 -12.19
C ASN A 193 18.36 -10.08 -13.21
N ASN A 194 17.84 -11.29 -13.01
CA ASN A 194 16.82 -11.87 -13.90
C ASN A 194 15.40 -11.32 -13.71
N ILE A 195 15.28 -10.22 -12.98
CA ILE A 195 14.07 -9.41 -12.82
C ILE A 195 14.39 -7.96 -13.23
N SER A 196 13.62 -7.40 -14.14
CA SER A 196 13.74 -6.00 -14.55
C SER A 196 13.31 -5.05 -13.42
N GLN A 197 13.69 -3.77 -13.53
CA GLN A 197 13.26 -2.75 -12.58
C GLN A 197 11.73 -2.58 -12.55
N GLY A 198 11.06 -2.68 -13.70
CA GLY A 198 9.60 -2.59 -13.79
C GLY A 198 8.90 -3.77 -13.10
N GLU A 199 9.39 -4.98 -13.30
CA GLU A 199 8.86 -6.19 -12.64
C GLU A 199 9.04 -6.11 -11.12
N LEU A 200 10.19 -5.62 -10.64
CA LEU A 200 10.41 -5.38 -9.22
C LEU A 200 9.44 -4.31 -8.67
N TYR A 201 9.27 -3.21 -9.40
CA TYR A 201 8.33 -2.15 -9.03
C TYR A 201 6.90 -2.69 -8.90
N TYR A 202 6.37 -3.39 -9.91
CA TYR A 202 5.02 -3.94 -9.83
C TYR A 202 4.86 -4.97 -8.72
N THR A 203 5.91 -5.76 -8.45
CA THR A 203 5.93 -6.72 -7.33
C THR A 203 5.73 -6.00 -6.01
N VAL A 204 6.60 -5.03 -5.68
CA VAL A 204 6.54 -4.28 -4.41
C VAL A 204 5.22 -3.53 -4.28
N MET A 205 4.77 -2.88 -5.35
CA MET A 205 3.54 -2.07 -5.34
C MET A 205 2.28 -2.92 -5.21
N ALA A 206 2.25 -4.14 -5.77
CA ALA A 206 1.12 -5.05 -5.60
C ALA A 206 0.88 -5.37 -4.11
N GLY A 207 1.95 -5.45 -3.31
CA GLY A 207 1.88 -5.66 -1.86
C GLY A 207 1.14 -4.56 -1.10
N LEU A 208 0.92 -3.38 -1.69
CA LEU A 208 0.09 -2.32 -1.12
C LEU A 208 -1.40 -2.48 -1.38
N MET A 209 -1.82 -3.42 -2.24
CA MET A 209 -3.21 -3.51 -2.73
C MET A 209 -3.91 -4.84 -2.45
N ILE A 210 -3.16 -5.86 -2.02
CA ILE A 210 -3.67 -7.22 -1.77
C ILE A 210 -3.37 -7.68 -0.34
N PRO A 211 -4.01 -8.78 0.13
CA PRO A 211 -3.69 -9.40 1.41
C PRO A 211 -2.21 -9.78 1.51
N ILE A 212 -1.64 -9.64 2.70
CA ILE A 212 -0.22 -9.86 2.93
C ILE A 212 0.17 -11.32 2.67
N GLU A 213 -0.72 -12.26 2.95
CA GLU A 213 -0.55 -13.69 2.70
C GLU A 213 -0.35 -13.95 1.20
N ASN A 214 -1.22 -13.38 0.37
CA ASN A 214 -1.12 -13.48 -1.09
C ASN A 214 0.16 -12.84 -1.61
N HIS A 215 0.58 -11.73 -1.01
CA HIS A 215 1.84 -11.08 -1.40
C HIS A 215 3.05 -11.92 -1.00
N ASN A 216 3.06 -12.53 0.18
CA ASN A 216 4.11 -13.46 0.61
C ASN A 216 4.25 -14.63 -0.37
N GLU A 217 3.14 -15.23 -0.82
CA GLU A 217 3.16 -16.28 -1.85
C GLU A 217 3.78 -15.81 -3.17
N ILE A 218 3.49 -14.59 -3.60
CA ILE A 218 4.10 -13.99 -4.80
C ILE A 218 5.61 -13.84 -4.61
N LEU A 219 6.05 -13.29 -3.48
CA LEU A 219 7.47 -13.09 -3.20
C LEU A 219 8.24 -14.41 -3.14
N MET A 220 7.67 -15.45 -2.51
CA MET A 220 8.28 -16.79 -2.48
C MET A 220 8.47 -17.36 -3.89
N LYS A 221 7.44 -17.30 -4.74
CA LYS A 221 7.54 -17.74 -6.14
C LYS A 221 8.58 -16.96 -6.93
N ILE A 222 8.73 -15.66 -6.68
CA ILE A 222 9.77 -14.85 -7.32
C ILE A 222 11.16 -15.28 -6.84
N ILE A 223 11.35 -15.54 -5.56
CA ILE A 223 12.63 -16.03 -5.02
C ILE A 223 13.00 -17.40 -5.64
N GLU A 224 12.03 -18.31 -5.78
CA GLU A 224 12.25 -19.60 -6.46
C GLU A 224 12.69 -19.41 -7.91
N LEU A 225 12.04 -18.50 -8.64
CA LEU A 225 12.40 -18.16 -10.02
C LEU A 225 13.81 -17.59 -10.13
N LEU A 226 14.21 -16.73 -9.18
CA LEU A 226 15.55 -16.15 -9.15
C LEU A 226 16.60 -17.21 -8.76
N GLY A 227 16.30 -18.09 -7.81
CA GLY A 227 17.22 -19.14 -7.36
C GLY A 227 17.62 -20.13 -8.46
N GLY A 228 16.78 -20.32 -9.48
CA GLY A 228 17.06 -21.18 -10.63
C GLY A 228 17.66 -20.46 -11.86
N SER A 229 18.13 -19.22 -11.71
CA SER A 229 18.56 -18.40 -12.83
C SER A 229 20.05 -18.05 -12.77
N GLU A 230 20.73 -18.07 -13.92
CA GLU A 230 22.16 -17.79 -14.04
C GLU A 230 22.47 -16.33 -13.71
N GLU A 231 23.62 -16.09 -13.07
CA GLU A 231 24.10 -14.74 -12.79
C GLU A 231 24.28 -13.98 -14.11
N LYS A 232 23.72 -12.78 -14.20
CA LYS A 232 23.96 -11.88 -15.31
C LYS A 232 25.04 -10.92 -14.90
N ASP A 233 26.15 -10.94 -15.63
CA ASP A 233 27.19 -9.93 -15.50
C ASP A 233 26.71 -8.63 -16.15
N GLU A 234 25.97 -7.83 -15.38
CA GLU A 234 25.62 -6.46 -15.77
C GLU A 234 26.73 -5.52 -15.29
N SER A 235 27.44 -4.91 -16.24
CA SER A 235 28.51 -3.96 -15.96
C SER A 235 28.04 -2.66 -15.28
N ILE A 236 26.73 -2.40 -15.23
CA ILE A 236 26.14 -1.18 -14.65
C ILE A 236 24.90 -1.52 -13.82
N PHE A 237 24.98 -1.35 -12.50
CA PHE A 237 23.86 -1.44 -11.57
C PHE A 237 23.26 -0.06 -11.26
N LYS A 238 21.99 0.16 -11.58
CA LYS A 238 21.30 1.45 -11.35
C LYS A 238 20.51 1.42 -10.04
N VAL A 239 20.69 2.46 -9.23
CA VAL A 239 19.91 2.70 -8.01
C VAL A 239 19.03 3.93 -8.24
N TYR A 240 17.73 3.77 -8.04
CA TYR A 240 16.76 4.86 -8.08
C TYR A 240 16.45 5.27 -6.64
N ALA A 241 16.74 6.53 -6.30
CA ALA A 241 16.47 7.12 -5.00
C ALA A 241 15.69 8.42 -5.17
N GLY A 242 14.61 8.57 -4.41
CA GLY A 242 13.74 9.72 -4.49
C GLY A 242 12.37 9.46 -3.89
N ALA A 243 11.51 10.47 -3.94
CA ALA A 243 10.11 10.30 -3.62
C ALA A 243 9.44 9.44 -4.72
N TYR A 244 8.51 8.58 -4.31
CA TYR A 244 7.70 7.80 -5.25
C TYR A 244 6.48 8.57 -5.75
N CYS A 245 6.24 9.78 -5.22
CA CYS A 245 5.07 10.63 -5.49
C CYS A 245 5.34 11.71 -6.53
#